data_AF-A0A7G3ZZ99-F1
#
_entry.id   AF-A0A7G3ZZ99-F1
#
_cell.length_a   1.000
_cell.length_b   1.000
_cell.length_c   1.000
_cell.angle_alpha   90.00
_cell.angle_beta   90.00
_cell.angle_gamma   90.00
#
_symmetry.space_group_name_H-M   'P 1'
#
loop_
_entity.id
_entity.type
_entity.pdbx_description
1 polymer ?
#
loop_
_entity_poly.entity_id
_entity_poly.type
_entity_poly.pdbx_seq_one_letter_code
_entity_poly.pdbx_strand_id
1 'polypeptide(L)'
;MPRPSKSLQKKDGKWIFDGYHFDEDDPANQMAYLFAGQEAQKRAKAIREAAERIQNPEERKQFIEQEIKKRAAEVDEGFQKGLIDIIKGLPTSGKDKSGKEAGKDLAISLMKGLGLNVNPDNVQTHYSSGPPQCFRITWVNRPTEELKDEKSEINQLSKCYANSLSPEAQQDFNAKWDTHRMHATNDGPKIDKTAFELDSAKSWGEFKSKVKQEYEQSESLNPDERDNLSTGL
;
A
#
# COMPACT_ATOMS: atom_id res chain seq x y z
N MET A 1 0.02 -3.83 -14.24
CA MET A 1 -0.65 -4.02 -12.93
C MET A 1 -1.50 -2.80 -12.63
N PRO A 2 -2.71 -2.94 -12.03
CA PRO A 2 -3.48 -1.81 -11.54
C PRO A 2 -2.66 -1.03 -10.49
N ARG A 3 -2.82 0.29 -10.45
CA ARG A 3 -2.07 1.15 -9.52
C ARG A 3 -2.55 0.93 -8.10
N PRO A 4 -1.64 1.03 -7.10
CA PRO A 4 -2.06 0.92 -5.73
C PRO A 4 -3.04 2.07 -5.41
N SER A 5 -4.18 1.67 -4.86
CA SER A 5 -5.20 2.58 -4.39
C SER A 5 -5.77 2.03 -3.11
N LYS A 6 -5.98 2.86 -2.10
CA LYS A 6 -6.70 2.49 -0.88
C LYS A 6 -7.91 3.41 -0.74
N SER A 7 -9.04 2.82 -0.41
CA SER A 7 -10.30 3.52 -0.21
C SER A 7 -10.87 3.24 1.16
N LEU A 8 -11.58 4.24 1.66
CA LEU A 8 -12.28 4.22 2.93
C LEU A 8 -13.70 4.73 2.70
N GLN A 9 -14.71 3.96 3.12
CA GLN A 9 -16.11 4.36 3.06
C GLN A 9 -16.81 4.16 4.39
N LYS A 10 -17.73 5.07 4.74
CA LYS A 10 -18.58 4.91 5.92
C LYS A 10 -19.87 4.19 5.55
N LYS A 11 -20.10 3.03 6.17
CA LYS A 11 -21.33 2.22 6.02
C LYS A 11 -21.81 1.80 7.40
N ASP A 12 -23.09 2.03 7.70
CA ASP A 12 -23.72 1.66 8.98
C ASP A 12 -22.94 2.13 10.22
N GLY A 13 -22.39 3.35 10.15
CA GLY A 13 -21.58 3.95 11.21
C GLY A 13 -20.14 3.43 11.33
N LYS A 14 -19.76 2.38 10.57
CA LYS A 14 -18.43 1.78 10.56
C LYS A 14 -17.63 2.18 9.32
N TRP A 15 -16.31 2.18 9.46
CA TRP A 15 -15.38 2.41 8.35
C TRP A 15 -15.04 1.08 7.67
N ILE A 16 -15.25 1.02 6.36
CA ILE A 16 -14.87 -0.12 5.52
C ILE A 16 -13.67 0.28 4.67
N PHE A 17 -12.61 -0.51 4.74
CA PHE A 17 -11.40 -0.38 3.94
C PHE A 17 -11.45 -1.31 2.74
N ASP A 18 -10.96 -0.84 1.61
CA ASP A 18 -10.82 -1.62 0.38
C ASP A 18 -9.60 -1.13 -0.42
N GLY A 19 -9.10 -1.94 -1.33
CA GLY A 19 -8.04 -1.61 -2.27
C GLY A 19 -6.76 -2.44 -2.09
N TYR A 20 -5.63 -1.83 -2.39
CA TYR A 20 -4.32 -2.47 -2.43
C TYR A 20 -3.81 -2.82 -1.02
N HIS A 21 -3.22 -4.00 -0.89
CA HIS A 21 -2.62 -4.54 0.33
C HIS A 21 -1.17 -4.97 0.06
N PHE A 22 -0.23 -4.52 0.88
CA PHE A 22 1.18 -4.88 0.73
C PHE A 22 1.44 -6.32 1.17
N ASP A 23 0.67 -6.87 2.11
CA ASP A 23 0.84 -8.25 2.59
C ASP A 23 0.40 -9.32 1.57
N GLU A 24 -0.33 -8.92 0.54
CA GLU A 24 -0.73 -9.71 -0.62
C GLU A 24 0.29 -9.68 -1.77
N ASP A 25 1.25 -8.74 -1.74
CA ASP A 25 2.30 -8.65 -2.75
C ASP A 25 3.28 -9.82 -2.67
N ASP A 26 3.96 -10.07 -3.80
CA ASP A 26 5.06 -11.03 -3.82
C ASP A 26 6.29 -10.52 -3.03
N PRO A 27 7.18 -11.43 -2.60
CA PRO A 27 8.36 -11.08 -1.81
C PRO A 27 9.25 -10.01 -2.44
N ALA A 28 9.40 -9.97 -3.77
CA ALA A 28 10.24 -8.98 -4.43
C ALA A 28 9.65 -7.58 -4.27
N ASN A 29 8.34 -7.43 -4.47
CA ASN A 29 7.62 -6.16 -4.26
C ASN A 29 7.69 -5.71 -2.78
N GLN A 30 7.39 -6.61 -1.84
CA GLN A 30 7.42 -6.30 -0.40
C GLN A 30 8.80 -5.80 0.02
N MET A 31 9.85 -6.51 -0.39
CA MET A 31 11.23 -6.11 -0.11
C MET A 31 11.61 -4.79 -0.78
N ALA A 32 11.23 -4.61 -2.05
CA ALA A 32 11.59 -3.44 -2.83
C ALA A 32 10.90 -2.14 -2.40
N TYR A 33 9.73 -2.21 -1.76
CA TYR A 33 8.95 -1.01 -1.40
C TYR A 33 8.95 -0.68 0.10
N LEU A 34 9.16 -1.65 0.99
CA LEU A 34 8.89 -1.49 2.43
C LEU A 34 10.13 -1.32 3.30
N PHE A 35 11.32 -1.41 2.71
CA PHE A 35 12.60 -1.42 3.40
C PHE A 35 13.40 -0.12 3.25
N ALA A 36 12.72 1.02 3.26
CA ALA A 36 13.36 2.33 3.14
C ALA A 36 13.76 2.91 4.50
N GLY A 37 14.84 3.68 4.51
CA GLY A 37 15.35 4.39 5.66
C GLY A 37 16.12 3.50 6.64
N GLN A 38 16.73 4.16 7.62
CA GLN A 38 17.66 3.53 8.55
C GLN A 38 17.05 2.37 9.34
N GLU A 39 15.83 2.54 9.87
CA GLU A 39 15.17 1.51 10.69
C GLU A 39 14.82 0.27 9.86
N ALA A 40 14.38 0.46 8.63
CA ALA A 40 14.06 -0.68 7.78
C ALA A 40 15.34 -1.38 7.28
N GLN A 41 16.43 -0.66 7.02
CA GLN A 41 17.73 -1.28 6.75
C GLN A 41 18.27 -2.08 7.94
N LYS A 42 18.11 -1.59 9.18
CA LYS A 42 18.42 -2.37 10.39
C LYS A 42 17.58 -3.65 10.46
N ARG A 43 16.30 -3.58 10.12
CA ARG A 43 15.42 -4.76 10.06
C ARG A 43 15.86 -5.73 8.97
N ALA A 44 16.17 -5.26 7.75
CA ALA A 44 16.67 -6.11 6.68
C ALA A 44 17.93 -6.86 7.10
N LYS A 45 18.85 -6.17 7.77
CA LYS A 45 20.05 -6.77 8.35
C LYS A 45 19.72 -7.87 9.36
N ALA A 46 18.83 -7.60 10.32
CA ALA A 46 18.44 -8.56 11.35
C ALA A 46 17.79 -9.81 10.74
N ILE A 47 16.91 -9.65 9.74
CA ILE A 47 16.31 -10.77 9.01
C ILE A 47 17.41 -11.57 8.30
N ARG A 48 18.32 -10.90 7.58
CA ARG A 48 19.41 -11.56 6.84
C ARG A 48 20.29 -12.38 7.76
N GLU A 49 20.78 -11.79 8.85
CA GLU A 49 21.67 -12.44 9.82
C GLU A 49 21.00 -13.63 10.52
N ALA A 50 19.69 -13.56 10.78
CA ALA A 50 18.94 -14.69 11.30
C ALA A 50 18.76 -15.79 10.25
N ALA A 51 18.43 -15.42 9.01
CA ALA A 51 18.21 -16.36 7.92
C ALA A 51 19.50 -17.11 7.53
N GLU A 52 20.65 -16.45 7.52
CA GLU A 52 21.96 -17.06 7.23
C GLU A 52 22.35 -18.16 8.23
N ARG A 53 21.78 -18.15 9.45
CA ARG A 53 21.98 -19.22 10.44
C ARG A 53 21.15 -20.47 10.17
N ILE A 54 20.12 -20.36 9.33
CA ILE A 54 19.26 -21.47 8.92
C ILE A 54 19.94 -22.21 7.77
N GLN A 55 20.31 -23.48 8.00
CA GLN A 55 21.05 -24.28 7.01
C GLN A 55 20.13 -24.79 5.88
N ASN A 56 18.90 -25.16 6.21
CA ASN A 56 17.93 -25.66 5.24
C ASN A 56 17.40 -24.50 4.36
N PRO A 57 17.55 -24.55 3.02
CA PRO A 57 17.09 -23.49 2.13
C PRO A 57 15.58 -23.22 2.20
N GLU A 58 14.74 -24.26 2.31
CA GLU A 58 13.28 -24.06 2.34
C GLU A 58 12.85 -23.41 3.66
N GLU A 59 13.43 -23.82 4.80
CA GLU A 59 13.18 -23.17 6.08
C GLU A 59 13.68 -21.72 6.07
N ARG A 60 14.83 -21.45 5.43
CA ARG A 60 15.37 -20.09 5.30
C ARG A 60 14.43 -19.20 4.49
N LYS A 61 13.97 -19.70 3.34
CA LYS A 61 12.97 -19.03 2.49
C LYS A 61 11.71 -18.70 3.29
N GLN A 62 11.11 -19.69 3.96
CA GLN A 62 9.89 -19.51 4.76
C GLN A 62 10.09 -18.48 5.87
N PHE A 63 11.23 -18.51 6.56
CA PHE A 63 11.56 -17.51 7.58
C PHE A 63 11.61 -16.09 6.99
N ILE A 64 12.31 -15.90 5.87
CA ILE A 64 12.40 -14.58 5.22
C ILE A 64 11.01 -14.10 4.79
N GLU A 65 10.22 -14.96 4.13
CA GLU A 65 8.85 -14.64 3.69
C GLU A 65 7.93 -14.23 4.85
N GLN A 66 8.03 -14.92 5.99
CA GLN A 66 7.27 -14.55 7.18
C GLN A 66 7.67 -13.18 7.73
N GLU A 67 8.97 -12.88 7.79
CA GLU A 67 9.45 -11.60 8.33
C GLU A 67 9.13 -10.40 7.43
N ILE A 68 9.25 -10.55 6.11
CA ILE A 68 8.85 -9.49 5.16
C ILE A 68 7.32 -9.31 5.16
N LYS A 69 6.54 -10.39 5.32
CA LYS A 69 5.09 -10.31 5.42
C LYS A 69 4.62 -9.63 6.70
N LYS A 70 5.31 -9.86 7.83
CA LYS A 70 5.07 -9.08 9.07
C LYS A 70 5.27 -7.58 8.83
N ARG A 71 6.34 -7.19 8.13
CA ARG A 71 6.58 -5.79 7.78
C ARG A 71 5.47 -5.23 6.89
N ALA A 72 4.99 -6.00 5.93
CA ALA A 72 3.89 -5.60 5.05
C ALA A 72 2.58 -5.38 5.83
N ALA A 73 2.23 -6.30 6.72
CA ALA A 73 1.05 -6.17 7.58
C ALA A 73 1.12 -4.94 8.50
N GLU A 74 2.28 -4.66 9.10
CA GLU A 74 2.49 -3.45 9.91
C GLU A 74 2.26 -2.16 9.11
N VAL A 75 2.73 -2.12 7.87
CA VAL A 75 2.54 -0.97 6.97
C VAL A 75 1.07 -0.84 6.59
N ASP A 76 0.39 -1.93 6.26
CA ASP A 76 -1.04 -1.93 5.96
C ASP A 76 -1.89 -1.44 7.13
N GLU A 77 -1.62 -1.93 8.35
CA GLU A 77 -2.28 -1.45 9.58
C GLU A 77 -2.03 0.05 9.82
N GLY A 78 -0.78 0.49 9.66
CA GLY A 78 -0.40 1.89 9.80
C GLY A 78 -1.12 2.78 8.79
N PHE A 79 -1.26 2.30 7.55
CA PHE A 79 -2.01 2.96 6.49
C PHE A 79 -3.49 3.08 6.85
N GLN A 80 -4.11 1.99 7.32
CA GLN A 80 -5.51 1.99 7.73
C GLN A 80 -5.78 2.99 8.85
N LYS A 81 -4.98 2.94 9.93
CA LYS A 81 -5.09 3.86 11.08
C LYS A 81 -4.90 5.31 10.63
N GLY A 82 -3.86 5.59 9.86
CA GLY A 82 -3.56 6.94 9.37
C GLY A 82 -4.64 7.52 8.45
N LEU A 83 -5.25 6.71 7.58
CA LEU A 83 -6.36 7.17 6.72
C LEU A 83 -7.62 7.54 7.53
N ILE A 84 -7.93 6.79 8.59
CA ILE A 84 -9.01 7.15 9.51
C ILE A 84 -8.73 8.50 10.19
N ASP A 85 -7.50 8.73 10.62
CA ASP A 85 -7.15 9.99 11.28
C ASP A 85 -7.26 11.18 10.32
N ILE A 86 -6.80 11.00 9.07
CA ILE A 86 -6.96 12.00 8.01
C ILE A 86 -8.45 12.30 7.80
N ILE A 87 -9.29 11.28 7.56
CA ILE A 87 -10.70 11.52 7.22
C ILE A 87 -11.48 12.14 8.37
N LYS A 88 -11.14 11.82 9.64
CA LYS A 88 -11.74 12.44 10.83
C LYS A 88 -11.27 13.88 11.04
N GLY A 89 -10.04 14.21 10.67
CA GLY A 89 -9.48 15.56 10.75
C GLY A 89 -9.93 16.50 9.63
N LEU A 90 -10.29 15.98 8.46
CA LEU A 90 -10.75 16.80 7.33
C LEU A 90 -11.95 17.70 7.70
N PRO A 91 -13.05 17.21 8.33
CA PRO A 91 -14.19 17.99 8.79
C PRO A 91 -13.92 19.19 9.70
N THR A 92 -12.78 19.30 10.37
CA THR A 92 -12.49 20.39 11.31
C THR A 92 -11.48 21.42 10.77
N SER A 93 -10.87 21.15 9.62
CA SER A 93 -9.71 21.89 9.08
C SER A 93 -9.99 23.21 8.35
N GLY A 94 -11.26 23.60 8.17
CA GLY A 94 -11.66 24.89 7.58
C GLY A 94 -11.37 25.13 6.09
N LYS A 95 -10.58 24.28 5.41
CA LYS A 95 -10.33 24.34 3.96
C LYS A 95 -11.40 23.56 3.18
N ASP A 96 -11.68 23.95 1.94
CA ASP A 96 -12.67 23.29 1.08
C ASP A 96 -12.36 21.78 1.01
N LYS A 97 -13.25 20.97 1.61
CA LYS A 97 -12.93 19.62 2.09
C LYS A 97 -13.09 18.57 1.02
N SER A 98 -13.75 18.92 -0.08
CA SER A 98 -14.16 17.98 -1.13
C SER A 98 -13.39 18.20 -2.42
N GLY A 99 -13.22 17.12 -3.18
CA GLY A 99 -12.56 17.19 -4.49
C GLY A 99 -11.13 16.68 -4.49
N LYS A 100 -10.40 17.05 -5.54
CA LYS A 100 -9.02 16.61 -5.81
C LYS A 100 -8.07 17.27 -4.81
N GLU A 101 -7.07 16.51 -4.33
CA GLU A 101 -6.02 16.95 -3.41
C GLU A 101 -6.44 17.13 -1.93
N ALA A 102 -7.70 16.86 -1.59
CA ALA A 102 -8.17 16.93 -0.20
C ALA A 102 -7.36 15.98 0.70
N GLY A 103 -6.68 16.52 1.73
CA GLY A 103 -5.86 15.72 2.64
C GLY A 103 -4.57 15.15 2.04
N LYS A 104 -4.16 15.59 0.85
CA LYS A 104 -2.98 15.06 0.16
C LYS A 104 -1.68 15.21 0.96
N ASP A 105 -1.42 16.37 1.55
CA ASP A 105 -0.20 16.59 2.34
C ASP A 105 -0.11 15.64 3.54
N LEU A 106 -1.25 15.40 4.20
CA LEU A 106 -1.36 14.44 5.30
C LEU A 106 -1.12 13.01 4.80
N ALA A 107 -1.68 12.66 3.65
CA ALA A 107 -1.51 11.35 3.05
C ALA A 107 -0.05 11.10 2.60
N ILE A 108 0.61 12.09 2.01
CA ILE A 108 2.05 12.02 1.68
C ILE A 108 2.88 11.86 2.96
N SER A 109 2.56 12.64 3.99
CA SER A 109 3.26 12.56 5.28
C SER A 109 3.09 11.19 5.94
N LEU A 110 1.89 10.62 5.88
CA LEU A 110 1.61 9.25 6.33
C LEU A 110 2.47 8.24 5.56
N MET A 111 2.44 8.27 4.22
CA MET A 111 3.20 7.33 3.39
C MET A 111 4.71 7.41 3.66
N LYS A 112 5.27 8.63 3.78
CA LYS A 112 6.67 8.82 4.16
C LYS A 112 6.97 8.29 5.57
N GLY A 113 6.07 8.54 6.53
CA GLY A 113 6.19 8.04 7.90
C GLY A 113 6.16 6.51 7.99
N LEU A 114 5.46 5.85 7.06
CA LEU A 114 5.45 4.38 6.94
C LEU A 114 6.69 3.83 6.20
N GLY A 115 7.56 4.69 5.69
CA GLY A 115 8.77 4.31 4.95
C GLY A 115 8.54 4.04 3.47
N LEU A 116 7.45 4.55 2.88
CA LEU A 116 7.21 4.43 1.44
C LEU A 116 7.94 5.53 0.66
N ASN A 117 8.58 5.15 -0.44
CA ASN A 117 9.13 6.09 -1.39
C ASN A 117 8.04 6.55 -2.38
N VAL A 118 7.57 7.79 -2.22
CA VAL A 118 6.49 8.36 -3.04
C VAL A 118 6.89 9.71 -3.62
N ASN A 119 6.54 9.92 -4.88
CA ASN A 119 6.61 11.25 -5.52
C ASN A 119 5.29 12.00 -5.26
N PRO A 120 5.30 13.20 -4.65
CA PRO A 120 4.11 14.03 -4.47
C PRO A 120 3.28 14.28 -5.74
N ASP A 121 3.91 14.38 -6.91
CA ASP A 121 3.21 14.54 -8.20
C ASP A 121 2.49 13.26 -8.65
N ASN A 122 2.80 12.12 -8.05
CA ASN A 122 2.16 10.83 -8.31
C ASN A 122 1.43 10.31 -7.08
N VAL A 123 0.86 11.23 -6.30
CA VAL A 123 -0.11 10.96 -5.24
C VAL A 123 -1.35 11.80 -5.52
N GLN A 124 -2.51 11.17 -5.52
CA GLN A 124 -3.79 11.83 -5.69
C GLN A 124 -4.73 11.36 -4.59
N THR A 125 -5.38 12.32 -3.93
CA THR A 125 -6.47 12.04 -2.99
C THR A 125 -7.78 12.59 -3.52
N HIS A 126 -8.85 11.93 -3.11
CA HIS A 126 -10.23 12.33 -3.35
C HIS A 126 -11.04 12.14 -2.08
N TYR A 127 -11.87 13.13 -1.76
CA TYR A 127 -12.81 13.06 -0.65
C TYR A 127 -14.20 13.49 -1.08
N SER A 128 -15.19 12.77 -0.56
CA SER A 128 -16.60 13.14 -0.60
C SER A 128 -17.12 13.11 0.84
N SER A 129 -17.67 14.22 1.31
CA SER A 129 -18.28 14.29 2.65
C SER A 129 -19.54 13.44 2.76
N GLY A 130 -20.14 13.03 1.64
CA GLY A 130 -21.31 12.16 1.63
C GLY A 130 -22.61 12.83 2.08
N PRO A 131 -23.70 12.05 2.19
CA PRO A 131 -23.72 10.58 2.26
C PRO A 131 -23.56 9.83 0.91
N PRO A 132 -22.84 8.68 0.86
CA PRO A 132 -21.94 8.16 1.90
C PRO A 132 -20.60 8.92 1.91
N GLN A 133 -20.02 9.05 3.11
CA GLN A 133 -18.73 9.70 3.30
C GLN A 133 -17.62 8.76 2.84
N CYS A 134 -16.73 9.23 1.96
CA CYS A 134 -15.65 8.40 1.44
C CYS A 134 -14.38 9.18 1.14
N PHE A 135 -13.26 8.47 1.22
CA PHE A 135 -11.92 8.95 0.91
C PHE A 135 -11.19 7.90 0.08
N ARG A 136 -10.44 8.34 -0.92
CA ARG A 136 -9.60 7.48 -1.74
C ARG A 136 -8.24 8.12 -1.93
N ILE A 137 -7.20 7.32 -1.82
CA ILE A 137 -5.85 7.67 -2.22
C ILE A 137 -5.42 6.74 -3.35
N THR A 138 -4.74 7.30 -4.35
CA THR A 138 -4.09 6.57 -5.44
C THR A 138 -2.66 7.09 -5.53
N TRP A 139 -1.71 6.20 -5.76
CA TRP A 139 -0.30 6.60 -5.87
C TRP A 139 0.49 5.68 -6.81
N VAL A 140 1.76 6.01 -7.00
CA VAL A 140 2.75 5.14 -7.65
C VAL A 140 3.77 4.70 -6.60
N ASN A 141 3.87 3.39 -6.37
CA ASN A 141 4.94 2.82 -5.56
C ASN A 141 6.28 3.00 -6.29
N ARG A 142 7.24 3.63 -5.64
CA ARG A 142 8.64 3.64 -6.10
C ARG A 142 9.45 2.69 -5.24
N PRO A 143 10.38 1.92 -5.83
CA PRO A 143 11.32 1.14 -5.05
C PRO A 143 12.12 2.06 -4.12
N THR A 144 12.58 1.51 -3.00
CA THR A 144 13.33 2.29 -2.02
C THR A 144 14.65 2.78 -2.61
N GLU A 145 15.16 3.90 -2.11
CA GLU A 145 16.39 4.49 -2.66
C GLU A 145 17.63 3.62 -2.39
N GLU A 146 17.58 2.79 -1.34
CA GLU A 146 18.64 1.88 -0.94
C GLU A 146 18.90 0.78 -1.98
N LEU A 147 17.95 0.51 -2.88
CA LEU A 147 18.19 -0.41 -3.99
C LEU A 147 19.27 0.10 -4.96
N LYS A 148 19.55 1.41 -4.97
CA LYS A 148 20.64 2.02 -5.74
C LYS A 148 22.02 1.55 -5.26
N ASP A 149 22.18 1.25 -3.97
CA ASP A 149 23.43 0.77 -3.38
C ASP A 149 23.47 -0.76 -3.28
N GLU A 150 24.36 -1.40 -4.04
CA GLU A 150 24.51 -2.87 -4.01
C GLU A 150 24.92 -3.44 -2.65
N LYS A 151 25.47 -2.60 -1.77
CA LYS A 151 25.87 -2.95 -0.41
C LYS A 151 24.77 -2.72 0.62
N SER A 152 23.62 -2.18 0.23
CA SER A 152 22.49 -2.00 1.15
C SER A 152 22.02 -3.34 1.73
N GLU A 153 21.53 -3.30 2.97
CA GLU A 153 21.12 -4.52 3.69
C GLU A 153 19.93 -5.18 3.00
N ILE A 154 19.07 -4.41 2.33
CA ILE A 154 17.97 -4.97 1.54
C ILE A 154 18.47 -5.72 0.29
N ASN A 155 19.51 -5.23 -0.39
CA ASN A 155 20.14 -5.94 -1.50
C ASN A 155 20.91 -7.20 -1.04
N GLN A 156 21.44 -7.21 0.18
CA GLN A 156 22.05 -8.41 0.77
C GLN A 156 20.99 -9.42 1.20
N LEU A 157 19.87 -8.96 1.78
CA LEU A 157 18.74 -9.81 2.12
C LEU A 157 18.10 -10.45 0.88
N SER A 158 17.95 -9.69 -0.22
CA SER A 158 17.38 -10.24 -1.47
C SER A 158 18.26 -11.33 -2.07
N LYS A 159 19.59 -11.18 -2.03
CA LYS A 159 20.53 -12.25 -2.42
C LYS A 159 20.40 -13.48 -1.53
N CYS A 160 20.27 -13.29 -0.22
CA CYS A 160 20.06 -14.39 0.73
C CYS A 160 18.75 -15.15 0.42
N TYR A 161 17.68 -14.43 0.13
CA TYR A 161 16.40 -15.00 -0.28
C TYR A 161 16.50 -15.75 -1.62
N ALA A 162 17.06 -15.12 -2.65
CA ALA A 162 17.23 -15.72 -3.98
C ALA A 162 18.01 -17.05 -3.92
N ASN A 163 19.05 -17.12 -3.07
CA ASN A 163 19.84 -18.33 -2.85
C ASN A 163 19.12 -19.43 -2.06
N SER A 164 17.91 -19.16 -1.57
CA SER A 164 17.07 -20.12 -0.85
C SER A 164 15.96 -20.70 -1.75
N LEU A 165 15.83 -20.20 -2.98
CA LEU A 165 14.80 -20.60 -3.93
C LEU A 165 15.26 -21.77 -4.80
N SER A 166 14.29 -22.45 -5.43
CA SER A 166 14.58 -23.35 -6.55
C SER A 166 15.14 -22.55 -7.73
N PRO A 167 15.88 -23.17 -8.67
CA PRO A 167 16.48 -22.45 -9.80
C PRO A 167 15.48 -21.64 -10.64
N GLU A 168 14.29 -22.19 -10.90
CA GLU A 168 13.23 -21.51 -11.66
C GLU A 168 12.68 -20.32 -10.88
N ALA A 169 12.33 -20.50 -9.60
CA ALA A 169 11.83 -19.40 -8.76
C ALA A 169 12.90 -18.32 -8.52
N GLN A 170 14.18 -18.71 -8.46
CA GLN A 170 15.30 -17.79 -8.36
C GLN A 170 15.42 -16.91 -9.60
N GLN A 171 15.27 -17.48 -10.80
CA GLN A 171 15.30 -16.72 -12.05
C GLN A 171 14.16 -15.69 -12.11
N ASP A 172 12.94 -16.10 -11.77
CA ASP A 172 11.78 -15.22 -11.74
C ASP A 172 11.93 -14.10 -10.71
N PHE A 173 12.42 -14.43 -9.51
CA PHE A 173 12.69 -13.44 -8.47
C PHE A 173 13.75 -12.44 -8.92
N ASN A 174 14.87 -12.90 -9.48
CA ASN A 174 15.96 -12.03 -9.93
C ASN A 174 15.50 -11.09 -11.05
N ALA A 175 14.69 -11.57 -12.00
CA ALA A 175 14.16 -10.71 -13.06
C ALA A 175 13.28 -9.57 -12.52
N LYS A 176 12.42 -9.87 -11.54
CA LYS A 176 11.64 -8.84 -10.83
C LYS A 176 12.53 -7.90 -10.02
N TRP A 177 13.48 -8.45 -9.28
CA TRP A 177 14.41 -7.69 -8.45
C TRP A 177 15.24 -6.70 -9.28
N ASP A 178 15.79 -7.15 -10.41
CA ASP A 178 16.56 -6.31 -11.32
C ASP A 178 15.72 -5.20 -11.93
N THR A 179 14.44 -5.47 -12.20
CA THR A 179 13.48 -4.42 -12.61
C THR A 179 13.30 -3.36 -11.53
N HIS A 180 13.15 -3.76 -10.25
CA HIS A 180 13.06 -2.81 -9.14
C HIS A 180 14.35 -2.01 -8.96
N ARG A 181 15.51 -2.65 -9.06
CA ARG A 181 16.81 -1.96 -8.99
C ARG A 181 16.97 -0.95 -10.13
N MET A 182 16.65 -1.34 -11.35
CA MET A 182 16.67 -0.44 -12.51
C MET A 182 15.74 0.75 -12.29
N HIS A 183 14.52 0.52 -11.78
CA HIS A 183 13.59 1.58 -11.43
C HIS A 183 14.15 2.49 -10.32
N ALA A 184 14.74 1.95 -9.26
CA ALA A 184 15.37 2.74 -8.22
C ALA A 184 16.45 3.66 -8.81
N THR A 185 17.39 3.11 -9.58
CA THR A 185 18.50 3.84 -10.21
C THR A 185 18.04 4.94 -11.15
N ASN A 186 16.97 4.70 -11.93
CA ASN A 186 16.46 5.65 -12.92
C ASN A 186 15.36 6.59 -12.35
N ASP A 187 15.15 6.56 -11.04
CA ASP A 187 14.07 7.28 -10.36
C ASP A 187 12.66 6.93 -10.88
N GLY A 188 12.49 5.71 -11.38
CA GLY A 188 11.22 5.13 -11.80
C GLY A 188 10.50 4.34 -10.70
N PRO A 189 9.33 3.76 -11.03
CA PRO A 189 8.55 4.05 -12.23
C PRO A 189 8.09 5.52 -12.25
N LYS A 190 8.16 6.15 -13.43
CA LYS A 190 7.72 7.53 -13.65
C LYS A 190 6.44 7.53 -14.46
N ILE A 191 5.50 8.37 -14.07
CA ILE A 191 4.32 8.68 -14.86
C ILE A 191 4.17 10.19 -14.93
N ASP A 192 3.82 10.67 -16.12
CA ASP A 192 3.48 12.09 -16.29
C ASP A 192 2.33 12.47 -15.36
N LYS A 193 2.43 13.66 -14.76
CA LYS A 193 1.45 14.16 -13.79
C LYS A 193 0.04 14.19 -14.39
N THR A 194 -0.11 14.68 -15.62
CA THR A 194 -1.41 14.79 -16.28
C THR A 194 -2.02 13.43 -16.53
N ALA A 195 -1.22 12.48 -17.01
CA ALA A 195 -1.66 11.09 -17.22
C ALA A 195 -2.09 10.43 -15.89
N PHE A 196 -1.32 10.65 -14.83
CA PHE A 196 -1.63 10.15 -13.50
C PHE A 196 -2.94 10.73 -12.94
N GLU A 197 -3.13 12.05 -13.05
CA GLU A 197 -4.33 12.75 -12.59
C GLU A 197 -5.59 12.30 -13.34
N LEU A 198 -5.50 12.07 -14.66
CA LEU A 198 -6.61 11.58 -15.49
C LEU A 198 -7.06 10.19 -15.05
N ASP A 199 -6.12 9.26 -14.90
CA ASP A 199 -6.43 7.90 -14.48
C ASP A 199 -6.94 7.84 -13.04
N SER A 200 -6.38 8.65 -12.14
CA SER A 200 -6.87 8.72 -10.77
C SER A 200 -8.29 9.29 -10.69
N ALA A 201 -8.61 10.29 -11.50
CA ALA A 201 -9.95 10.84 -11.60
C ALA A 201 -10.96 9.83 -12.16
N LYS A 202 -10.58 9.05 -13.18
CA LYS A 202 -11.40 7.95 -13.71
C LYS A 202 -11.68 6.90 -12.64
N SER A 203 -10.63 6.44 -11.96
CA SER A 203 -10.73 5.44 -10.89
C SER A 203 -11.60 5.92 -9.72
N TRP A 204 -11.53 7.22 -9.39
CA TRP A 204 -12.41 7.84 -8.42
C TRP A 204 -13.88 7.85 -8.85
N GLY A 205 -14.16 8.18 -10.12
CA GLY A 205 -15.52 8.16 -10.67
C GLY A 205 -16.17 6.78 -10.59
N GLU A 206 -15.41 5.73 -10.93
CA GLU A 206 -15.84 4.33 -10.83
C GLU A 206 -16.14 3.96 -9.36
N PHE A 207 -15.22 4.27 -8.45
CA PHE A 207 -15.42 4.03 -7.02
C PHE A 207 -16.66 4.75 -6.47
N LYS A 208 -16.81 6.05 -6.74
CA LYS A 208 -17.96 6.84 -6.27
C LYS A 208 -19.28 6.27 -6.79
N SER A 209 -19.31 5.78 -8.03
CA SER A 209 -20.50 5.16 -8.62
C SER A 209 -20.86 3.85 -7.92
N LYS A 210 -19.88 2.97 -7.69
CA LYS A 210 -20.04 1.72 -6.92
C LYS A 210 -20.59 2.00 -5.52
N VAL A 211 -19.95 2.91 -4.80
CA VAL A 211 -20.32 3.27 -3.43
C VAL A 211 -21.73 3.89 -3.36
N LYS A 212 -22.11 4.72 -4.33
CA LYS A 212 -23.46 5.29 -4.41
C LYS A 212 -24.51 4.19 -4.64
N GLN A 213 -24.26 3.25 -5.55
CA GLN A 213 -25.17 2.12 -5.79
C GLN A 213 -25.35 1.24 -4.54
N GLU A 214 -24.27 0.93 -3.83
CA GLU A 214 -24.32 0.17 -2.56
C GLU A 214 -25.16 0.89 -1.50
N TYR A 215 -25.00 2.21 -1.40
CA TYR A 215 -25.76 3.05 -0.46
C TYR A 215 -27.25 3.06 -0.80
N GLU A 216 -27.61 3.33 -2.06
CA GLU A 216 -29.01 3.36 -2.52
C GLU A 216 -29.70 1.99 -2.34
N GLN A 217 -28.98 0.88 -2.60
CA GLN A 217 -29.48 -0.47 -2.34
C GLN A 217 -29.74 -0.70 -0.84
N SER A 218 -28.82 -0.27 0.03
CA SER A 218 -29.00 -0.39 1.48
C SER A 218 -30.15 0.46 2.02
N GLU A 219 -30.43 1.61 1.41
CA GLU A 219 -31.58 2.46 1.75
C GLU A 219 -32.92 1.89 1.26
N SER A 220 -32.91 1.14 0.15
CA SER A 220 -34.10 0.51 -0.42
C SER A 220 -34.57 -0.76 0.30
N LEU A 221 -33.76 -1.33 1.20
CA LEU A 221 -34.14 -2.45 2.06
C LEU A 221 -35.09 -1.97 3.18
N ASN A 222 -36.19 -2.70 3.39
CA ASN A 222 -37.19 -2.41 4.42
C ASN A 222 -36.57 -2.43 5.83
N PRO A 223 -37.11 -1.67 6.80
CA PRO A 223 -36.62 -1.65 8.18
C PRO A 223 -36.51 -3.04 8.82
N ASP A 224 -37.45 -3.95 8.51
CA ASP A 224 -37.50 -5.32 9.04
C ASP A 224 -36.39 -6.25 8.49
N GLU A 225 -35.73 -5.89 7.39
CA GLU A 225 -34.62 -6.67 6.81
C GLU A 225 -33.25 -6.22 7.34
N ARG A 226 -33.15 -5.00 7.88
CA ARG A 226 -31.89 -4.44 8.43
C ARG A 226 -31.51 -5.07 9.78
N ASP A 227 -32.50 -5.42 10.61
CA ASP A 227 -32.27 -6.04 11.92
C ASP A 227 -31.86 -7.52 11.83
N ASN A 228 -32.26 -8.23 10.77
CA ASN A 228 -31.87 -9.63 10.54
C ASN A 228 -30.42 -9.81 10.07
N LEU A 229 -29.77 -8.75 9.57
CA LEU A 229 -28.34 -8.77 9.21
C LEU A 229 -27.40 -8.51 10.40
N SER A 230 -27.91 -8.01 11.54
CA SER A 230 -27.10 -7.72 12.72
C SER A 230 -27.05 -8.86 13.75
N THR A 231 -27.79 -9.96 13.54
CA THR A 231 -27.91 -11.06 14.52
C THR A 231 -27.60 -12.45 13.96
N GLY A 232 -27.17 -12.58 12.70
CA GLY A 232 -26.77 -13.85 12.11
C GLY A 232 -25.41 -14.35 12.58
N LEU A 233 -25.37 -14.94 13.77
CA LEU A 233 -24.42 -15.99 14.17
C LEU A 233 -24.75 -17.30 13.45
#